data_AF-A0A2E4K8Z1-F1
#
_entry.id   AF-A0A2E4K8Z1-F1
#
_cell.length_a   1.000
_cell.length_b   1.000
_cell.length_c   1.000
_cell.angle_alpha   90.00
_cell.angle_beta   90.00
_cell.angle_gamma   90.00
#
_symmetry.space_group_name_H-M   'P 1'
#
loop_
_entity.id
_entity.type
_entity.pdbx_description
1 polymer ?
#
loop_
_entity_poly.entity_id
_entity_poly.type
_entity_poly.pdbx_seq_one_letter_code
_entity_poly.pdbx_strand_id
1 'polypeptide(L)'
;MKLNYLFFFVLLIPINVIIISRLNLAIQNQALAMHGFLLVLTYYTQRAQVKRFKKPITKPFDTLKLNIIRMLLCGVFLAIVLVYNEEEVRRFLVYNFFILYFIYLLSEIIFFKKFSDE
;
A
#
# COMPACT_ATOMS: atom_id res chain seq x y z
N MET A 1 4.96 -6.25 -25.16
CA MET A 1 5.72 -6.70 -23.98
C MET A 1 4.91 -6.40 -22.70
N LYS A 2 3.88 -7.20 -22.40
CA LYS A 2 2.82 -6.88 -21.42
C LYS A 2 2.94 -7.63 -20.07
N LEU A 3 3.99 -8.43 -19.85
CA LEU A 3 4.03 -9.43 -18.77
C LEU A 3 5.03 -9.14 -17.63
N ASN A 4 5.88 -8.12 -17.72
CA ASN A 4 7.02 -7.99 -16.79
C ASN A 4 6.69 -7.33 -15.44
N TYR A 5 5.72 -6.40 -15.38
CA TYR A 5 5.50 -5.60 -14.17
C TYR A 5 4.66 -6.31 -13.10
N LEU A 6 3.69 -7.13 -13.52
CA LEU A 6 2.89 -7.94 -12.60
C LEU A 6 3.75 -9.04 -11.95
N PHE A 7 4.74 -9.56 -12.69
CA PHE A 7 5.67 -10.58 -12.22
C PHE A 7 6.54 -10.08 -11.06
N PHE A 8 7.09 -8.85 -11.16
CA PHE A 8 7.81 -8.22 -10.03
C PHE A 8 6.94 -8.07 -8.79
N PHE A 9 5.65 -7.78 -8.98
CA PHE A 9 4.69 -7.56 -7.91
C PHE A 9 4.29 -8.85 -7.18
N VAL A 10 4.04 -9.90 -7.96
CA VAL A 10 3.79 -11.26 -7.46
C VAL A 10 5.06 -11.85 -6.84
N LEU A 11 6.26 -11.37 -7.17
CA LEU A 11 7.50 -11.79 -6.51
C LEU A 11 7.74 -11.05 -5.18
N LEU A 12 7.55 -9.72 -5.15
CA LEU A 12 7.94 -8.89 -4.01
C LEU A 12 7.09 -9.15 -2.75
N ILE A 13 5.79 -9.38 -2.90
CA ILE A 13 4.90 -9.65 -1.76
C ILE A 13 5.27 -10.99 -1.09
N PRO A 14 5.38 -12.12 -1.80
CA PRO A 14 5.82 -13.39 -1.21
C PRO A 14 7.23 -13.33 -0.63
N ILE A 15 8.17 -12.64 -1.28
CA ILE A 15 9.52 -12.46 -0.74
C ILE A 15 9.47 -11.72 0.59
N ASN A 16 8.68 -10.65 0.68
CA ASN A 16 8.49 -9.91 1.93
C ASN A 16 7.88 -10.80 3.03
N VAL A 17 6.86 -11.59 2.68
CA VAL A 17 6.22 -12.55 3.59
C VAL A 17 7.21 -13.63 4.06
N ILE A 18 8.06 -14.16 3.19
CA ILE A 18 9.09 -15.15 3.54
C ILE A 18 10.10 -14.54 4.52
N ILE A 19 10.57 -13.31 4.26
CA ILE A 19 11.49 -12.62 5.17
C ILE A 19 10.84 -12.41 6.54
N ILE A 20 9.58 -11.96 6.57
CA ILE A 20 8.82 -11.77 7.80
C ILE A 20 8.65 -13.09 8.56
N SER A 21 8.39 -14.21 7.87
CA SER A 21 8.20 -15.53 8.49
C SER A 21 9.41 -16.05 9.27
N ARG A 22 10.59 -15.46 9.06
CA ARG A 22 11.83 -15.76 9.81
C ARG A 22 11.99 -14.92 11.08
N LEU A 23 11.12 -13.93 11.30
CA LEU A 23 11.18 -13.02 12.45
C LEU A 23 10.35 -13.56 13.62
N ASN A 24 10.49 -12.89 14.77
CA ASN A 24 9.69 -13.18 15.96
C ASN A 24 8.18 -12.97 15.69
N LEU A 25 7.32 -13.80 16.30
CA LEU A 25 5.87 -13.84 16.09
C LEU A 25 5.19 -12.47 16.31
N ALA A 26 5.66 -11.69 17.27
CA ALA A 26 5.16 -10.34 17.51
C ALA A 26 5.40 -9.41 16.30
N ILE A 27 6.60 -9.46 15.71
CA ILE A 27 6.97 -8.67 14.53
C ILE A 27 6.20 -9.15 13.30
N GLN A 28 5.99 -10.47 13.19
CA GLN A 28 5.17 -11.06 12.13
C GLN A 28 3.74 -10.52 12.14
N ASN A 29 3.10 -10.52 13.31
CA ASN A 29 1.72 -10.05 13.45
C ASN A 29 1.58 -8.57 13.10
N GLN A 30 2.56 -7.75 13.49
CA GLN A 30 2.55 -6.32 13.16
C GLN A 30 2.79 -6.07 11.67
N ALA A 31 3.71 -6.81 11.04
CA ALA A 31 3.95 -6.71 9.60
C ALA A 31 2.76 -7.23 8.78
N LEU A 32 2.06 -8.27 9.27
CA LEU A 32 0.80 -8.73 8.67
C LEU A 32 -0.31 -7.69 8.82
N ALA A 33 -0.40 -7.01 9.97
CA ALA A 33 -1.32 -5.90 10.17
C ALA A 33 -1.03 -4.74 9.20
N MET A 34 0.24 -4.46 8.89
CA MET A 34 0.62 -3.50 7.85
C MET A 34 0.13 -3.91 6.47
N HIS A 35 0.31 -5.17 6.08
CA HIS A 35 -0.23 -5.71 4.83
C HIS A 35 -1.75 -5.56 4.77
N GLY A 36 -2.45 -5.96 5.83
CA GLY A 36 -3.91 -5.84 5.92
C GLY A 36 -4.37 -4.40 5.80
N PHE A 37 -3.74 -3.48 6.54
CA PHE A 37 -4.04 -2.05 6.47
C PHE A 37 -3.86 -1.50 5.06
N LEU A 38 -2.70 -1.75 4.43
CA LEU A 38 -2.41 -1.23 3.09
C LEU A 38 -3.34 -1.84 2.02
N LEU A 39 -3.66 -3.13 2.12
CA LEU A 39 -4.59 -3.79 1.22
C LEU A 39 -5.99 -3.17 1.30
N VAL A 40 -6.50 -2.98 2.53
CA VAL A 40 -7.81 -2.36 2.77
C VAL A 40 -7.80 -0.92 2.26
N LEU A 41 -6.75 -0.16 2.54
CA LEU A 41 -6.60 1.21 2.08
C LEU A 41 -6.61 1.28 0.55
N THR A 42 -5.81 0.46 -0.13
CA THR A 42 -5.79 0.36 -1.59
C THR A 42 -7.16 -0.01 -2.16
N TYR A 43 -7.84 -1.01 -1.59
CA TYR A 43 -9.18 -1.40 -2.02
C TYR A 43 -10.19 -0.25 -1.93
N TYR A 44 -10.24 0.47 -0.80
CA TYR A 44 -11.14 1.61 -0.64
C TYR A 44 -10.79 2.76 -1.58
N THR A 45 -9.51 3.02 -1.76
CA THR A 45 -9.00 4.08 -2.66
C THR A 45 -9.40 3.77 -4.10
N GLN A 46 -9.17 2.54 -4.58
CA GLN A 46 -9.59 2.08 -5.91
C GLN A 46 -11.11 2.16 -6.09
N ARG A 47 -11.90 1.70 -5.10
CA ARG A 47 -13.36 1.76 -5.18
C ARG A 47 -13.88 3.20 -5.23
N ALA A 48 -13.27 4.11 -4.47
CA ALA A 48 -13.58 5.53 -4.49
C ALA A 48 -13.22 6.16 -5.85
N GLN A 49 -12.05 5.80 -6.40
CA GLN A 49 -11.62 6.21 -7.73
C GLN A 49 -12.61 5.73 -8.79
N VAL A 50 -12.90 4.42 -8.91
CA VAL A 50 -13.81 3.87 -9.93
C VAL A 50 -15.20 4.52 -9.87
N LYS A 51 -15.76 4.72 -8.66
CA LYS A 51 -17.06 5.42 -8.50
C LYS A 51 -17.02 6.87 -8.96
N ARG A 52 -15.88 7.56 -8.81
CA ARG A 52 -15.72 8.97 -9.20
C ARG A 52 -15.38 9.12 -10.68
N PHE A 53 -14.51 8.28 -11.23
CA PHE A 53 -14.10 8.28 -12.64
C PHE A 53 -15.19 7.84 -13.62
N LYS A 54 -16.26 7.17 -13.14
CA LYS A 54 -17.50 7.00 -13.93
C LYS A 54 -18.21 8.31 -14.26
N LYS A 55 -17.85 9.43 -13.62
CA LYS A 55 -18.34 10.76 -13.99
C LYS A 55 -17.32 11.40 -14.93
N PRO A 56 -17.75 11.95 -16.09
CA PRO A 56 -16.86 12.38 -17.18
C PRO A 56 -15.92 13.55 -16.83
N ILE A 57 -15.99 14.10 -15.62
CA ILE A 57 -15.17 15.23 -15.15
C ILE A 57 -14.68 14.93 -13.73
N THR A 58 -13.79 13.96 -13.56
CA THR A 58 -12.99 13.88 -12.33
C THR A 58 -11.95 15.00 -12.36
N LYS A 59 -12.14 16.01 -11.51
CA LYS A 59 -11.19 17.12 -11.39
C LYS A 59 -9.89 16.60 -10.75
N PRO A 60 -8.70 17.06 -11.18
CA PRO A 60 -7.41 16.74 -10.54
C PRO A 60 -7.42 16.93 -9.02
N PHE A 61 -8.20 17.91 -8.54
CA PHE A 61 -8.43 18.17 -7.13
C PHE A 61 -9.08 17.01 -6.36
N ASP A 62 -9.97 16.23 -6.97
CA ASP A 62 -10.63 15.11 -6.28
C ASP A 62 -9.70 13.92 -6.11
N THR A 63 -8.80 13.70 -7.07
CA THR A 63 -7.70 12.73 -6.98
C THR A 63 -6.69 13.17 -5.91
N LEU A 64 -6.33 14.46 -5.91
CA LEU A 64 -5.43 15.03 -4.90
C LEU A 64 -5.99 14.88 -3.48
N LYS A 65 -7.27 15.22 -3.27
CA LYS A 65 -7.96 15.04 -1.98
C LYS A 65 -7.90 13.59 -1.49
N LEU A 66 -8.15 12.63 -2.38
CA LEU A 66 -8.11 11.21 -2.02
C LEU A 66 -6.70 10.77 -1.61
N ASN A 67 -5.67 11.23 -2.34
CA ASN A 67 -4.27 10.94 -2.00
C ASN A 67 -3.85 11.58 -0.67
N ILE A 68 -4.31 12.80 -0.37
CA ILE A 68 -4.06 13.45 0.93
C ILE A 68 -4.70 12.63 2.07
N ILE A 69 -5.94 12.20 1.92
CA ILE A 69 -6.62 11.35 2.91
C ILE A 69 -5.83 10.06 3.12
N ARG A 70 -5.38 9.42 2.04
CA ARG A 70 -4.55 8.21 2.10
C ARG A 70 -3.26 8.45 2.88
N MET A 71 -2.55 9.54 2.60
CA MET A 71 -1.32 9.90 3.31
C MET A 71 -1.58 10.14 4.80
N LEU A 72 -2.67 10.82 5.16
CA LEU A 72 -3.05 11.05 6.56
C LEU A 72 -3.32 9.73 7.29
N LEU A 73 -4.06 8.81 6.67
CA LEU A 73 -4.32 7.49 7.24
C LEU A 73 -3.03 6.68 7.43
N CYS A 74 -2.12 6.70 6.45
CA CYS A 74 -0.79 6.11 6.59
C CYS A 74 0.00 6.75 7.74
N GLY A 75 -0.06 8.07 7.87
CA GLY A 75 0.62 8.81 8.94
C GLY A 75 0.11 8.44 10.34
N VAL A 76 -1.22 8.36 10.51
CA VAL A 76 -1.83 7.91 11.78
C VAL A 76 -1.43 6.47 12.10
N PHE A 77 -1.46 5.58 11.11
CA PHE A 77 -1.04 4.19 11.31
C PHE A 77 0.44 4.10 11.69
N LEU A 78 1.33 4.81 10.99
CA LEU A 78 2.76 4.86 11.31
C LEU A 78 3.00 5.45 12.70
N ALA A 79 2.25 6.46 13.12
CA ALA A 79 2.39 7.02 14.47
C ALA A 79 2.15 5.97 15.57
N ILE A 80 1.17 5.09 15.38
CA ILE A 80 0.93 3.94 16.28
C ILE A 80 2.16 3.03 16.30
N VAL A 81 2.72 2.71 15.14
CA VAL A 81 3.94 1.87 15.04
C VAL A 81 5.12 2.52 15.74
N LEU A 82 5.27 3.84 15.66
CA LEU A 82 6.36 4.59 16.29
C LEU A 82 6.24 4.64 17.82
N VAL A 83 5.02 4.72 18.36
CA VAL A 83 4.77 4.84 19.81
C VAL A 83 4.94 3.50 20.51
N TYR A 84 4.43 2.41 19.92
CA TYR A 84 4.28 1.13 20.62
C TYR A 84 5.41 0.11 20.37
N ASN A 85 6.48 0.48 19.66
CA ASN A 85 7.59 -0.43 19.35
C ASN A 85 8.95 0.08 19.81
N GLU A 86 9.79 -0.84 20.28
CA GLU A 86 11.19 -0.60 20.56
C GLU A 86 11.96 -0.13 19.32
N GLU A 87 13.06 0.59 19.51
CA GLU A 87 13.76 1.30 18.43
C GLU A 87 14.23 0.37 17.29
N GLU A 88 14.75 -0.81 17.63
CA GLU A 88 15.24 -1.80 16.64
C GLU A 88 14.10 -2.33 15.77
N VAL A 89 12.98 -2.70 16.40
CA VAL A 89 11.78 -3.21 15.72
C VAL A 89 11.10 -2.10 14.91
N ARG A 90 11.03 -0.90 15.47
CA ARG A 90 10.44 0.29 14.85
C ARG A 90 11.10 0.61 13.52
N ARG A 91 12.44 0.62 13.45
CA ARG A 91 13.17 0.87 12.21
C ARG A 91 12.78 -0.14 11.13
N PHE A 92 12.83 -1.43 11.45
CA PHE A 92 12.43 -2.49 10.52
C PHE A 92 11.00 -2.29 9.99
N LEU A 93 10.05 -2.06 10.90
CA LEU A 93 8.63 -1.89 10.56
C LEU A 93 8.37 -0.65 9.69
N VAL A 94 9.02 0.47 9.98
CA VAL A 94 8.90 1.70 9.16
C VAL A 94 9.43 1.46 7.75
N TYR A 95 10.61 0.85 7.61
CA TYR A 95 11.15 0.52 6.29
C TYR A 95 10.24 -0.45 5.54
N ASN A 96 9.77 -1.50 6.21
CA ASN A 96 8.86 -2.48 5.64
C ASN A 96 7.55 -1.81 5.16
N PHE A 97 6.97 -0.94 5.97
CA PHE A 97 5.77 -0.18 5.63
C PHE A 97 5.96 0.65 4.37
N PHE A 98 7.05 1.42 4.26
CA PHE A 98 7.29 2.26 3.07
C PHE A 98 7.52 1.43 1.82
N ILE A 99 8.31 0.35 1.91
CA ILE A 99 8.54 -0.56 0.78
C ILE A 99 7.21 -1.10 0.26
N LEU A 100 6.35 -1.58 1.15
CA LEU A 100 5.04 -2.10 0.79
C LEU A 100 4.12 -1.02 0.24
N TYR A 101 4.09 0.15 0.87
CA TYR A 101 3.30 1.27 0.40
C TYR A 101 3.68 1.65 -1.04
N PHE A 102 4.98 1.72 -1.35
CA PHE A 102 5.46 1.98 -2.69
C PHE A 102 5.08 0.88 -3.68
N ILE A 103 5.18 -0.39 -3.26
CA ILE A 103 4.67 -1.52 -4.03
C ILE A 103 3.19 -1.23 -4.34
N TYR A 104 2.29 -1.17 -3.35
CA TYR A 104 0.85 -0.93 -3.56
C TYR A 104 0.52 0.31 -4.41
N LEU A 105 1.27 1.41 -4.28
CA LEU A 105 1.10 2.60 -5.11
C LEU A 105 1.42 2.30 -6.58
N LEU A 106 2.52 1.59 -6.84
CA LEU A 106 2.93 1.21 -8.19
C LEU A 106 1.93 0.23 -8.83
N SER A 107 1.35 -0.72 -8.09
CA SER A 107 0.29 -1.57 -8.67
C SER A 107 -0.91 -0.75 -9.07
N GLU A 108 -1.36 0.18 -8.22
CA GLU A 108 -2.48 1.04 -8.55
C GLU A 108 -2.25 1.81 -9.85
N ILE A 109 -1.07 2.41 -10.03
CA ILE A 109 -0.73 3.13 -11.27
C ILE A 109 -0.79 2.20 -12.50
N ILE A 110 -0.23 0.99 -12.38
CA ILE A 110 -0.18 0.02 -13.48
C ILE A 110 -1.60 -0.50 -13.81
N PHE A 111 -2.39 -0.85 -12.80
CA PHE A 111 -3.77 -1.31 -12.98
C PHE A 111 -4.66 -0.20 -13.55
N PHE A 112 -4.51 1.03 -13.05
CA PHE A 112 -5.30 2.17 -13.52
C PHE A 112 -5.01 2.49 -14.99
N LYS A 113 -3.75 2.41 -15.43
CA LYS A 113 -3.39 2.57 -16.85
C LYS A 113 -4.12 1.55 -17.73
N LYS A 114 -4.23 0.30 -17.29
CA LYS A 114 -4.95 -0.75 -18.04
C LYS A 114 -6.44 -0.44 -18.23
N PHE A 115 -7.11 0.16 -17.24
CA PHE A 115 -8.52 0.53 -17.33
C PHE A 115 -8.78 1.83 -18.10
N SER A 116 -7.76 2.65 -18.34
CA SER A 116 -7.88 3.90 -19.13
C SER A 116 -7.58 3.70 -20.62
N ASP A 117 -6.87 2.63 -20.97
CA ASP A 117 -6.50 2.27 -22.35
C ASP A 117 -7.51 1.29 -23.00
N GLU A 118 -8.58 0.90 -22.28
CA GLU A 118 -9.74 0.11 -22.75
C GLU A 118 -10.99 0.99 -22.82
#